data_AF-A0A438N0T0-F1
#
_entry.id   AF-A0A438N0T0-F1
#
_cell.length_a   1.000
_cell.length_b   1.000
_cell.length_c   1.000
_cell.angle_alpha   90.00
_cell.angle_beta   90.00
_cell.angle_gamma   90.00
#
_symmetry.space_group_name_H-M   'P 1'
#
loop_
_entity.id
_entity.type
_entity.pdbx_description
1 polymer ?
#
loop_
_entity_poly.entity_id
_entity_poly.type
_entity_poly.pdbx_seq_one_letter_code
_entity_poly.pdbx_strand_id
1 'polypeptide(L)'
;MGKQATKPWLETLTLSKLHKLAVLVGSPCSGTKSTRLEGIRQALKHAPGSTQIPQRHEVSLLSIDMGIRNLAFAHIKAPLNPGNERSTYPQYGTPVLEAWHRISVSQSPSITDKMVPEDHNPMGPHNSQIKAKTKVAKESFEPVDYAGHAHSLVQLLLHDYKPTQILIERQRFRSGGQSAVQEWTIRVGVFEGMIYAVLRTLLEQGNVDVKVDPMLPPRVNRLWLQGRAPAEVQAEKKLSGRETKKAKIDIVGALLESSHDAKAALKLGASSKAISDEFVSVWKKKKSSRTESSAGIGKLDDLADCLLQGLAWVDWQNNRMRLNALGEKAFDLGVG
;
A
#
# COMPACT_ATOMS: atom_id res chain seq x y z
N MET A 1 -2.67 -32.34 9.67
CA MET A 1 -3.69 -31.28 9.86
C MET A 1 -3.70 -30.89 11.33
N GLY A 2 -3.09 -29.75 11.69
CA GLY A 2 -3.04 -29.30 13.09
C GLY A 2 -4.43 -28.91 13.59
N LYS A 3 -4.84 -29.44 14.76
CA LYS A 3 -6.10 -29.07 15.40
C LYS A 3 -6.15 -27.54 15.58
N GLN A 4 -7.15 -26.92 14.98
CA GLN A 4 -7.41 -25.49 15.04
C GLN A 4 -7.61 -25.12 16.51
N ALA A 5 -6.73 -24.28 17.07
CA ALA A 5 -6.97 -23.71 18.40
C ALA A 5 -8.23 -22.84 18.29
N THR A 6 -9.36 -23.36 18.75
CA THR A 6 -10.56 -22.56 18.96
C THR A 6 -10.16 -21.40 19.86
N LYS A 7 -10.43 -20.17 19.43
CA LYS A 7 -10.18 -18.94 20.20
C LYS A 7 -11.49 -18.50 20.87
N PRO A 8 -11.95 -19.18 21.94
CA PRO A 8 -13.29 -18.97 22.52
C PRO A 8 -13.47 -17.55 23.09
N TRP A 9 -12.38 -16.92 23.52
CA TRP A 9 -12.38 -15.54 24.01
C TRP A 9 -12.91 -14.53 22.98
N LEU A 10 -12.87 -14.83 21.67
CA LEU A 10 -13.47 -13.93 20.67
C LEU A 10 -15.00 -13.84 20.83
N GLU A 11 -15.67 -14.91 21.25
CA GLU A 11 -17.13 -14.97 21.39
C GLU A 11 -17.63 -14.07 22.54
N THR A 12 -16.81 -13.87 23.57
CA THR A 12 -17.15 -13.07 24.76
C THR A 12 -17.10 -11.56 24.49
N LEU A 13 -16.52 -11.14 23.36
CA LEU A 13 -16.33 -9.73 23.03
C LEU A 13 -17.64 -9.07 22.56
N THR A 14 -17.78 -7.79 22.94
CA THR A 14 -18.84 -6.92 22.43
C THR A 14 -18.62 -6.60 20.95
N LEU A 15 -19.68 -6.17 20.26
CA LEU A 15 -19.60 -5.80 18.84
C LEU A 15 -18.61 -4.66 18.57
N SER A 16 -18.48 -3.72 19.52
CA SER A 16 -17.50 -2.64 19.45
C SER A 16 -16.06 -3.16 19.59
N LYS A 17 -15.79 -4.04 20.56
CA LYS A 17 -14.47 -4.70 20.69
C LYS A 17 -14.12 -5.52 19.44
N LEU A 18 -15.08 -6.26 18.89
CA LEU A 18 -14.91 -6.98 17.62
C LEU A 18 -14.66 -6.05 16.44
N HIS A 19 -15.30 -4.87 16.40
CA HIS A 19 -15.01 -3.88 15.37
C HIS A 19 -13.55 -3.42 15.42
N LYS A 20 -13.08 -3.03 16.62
CA LYS A 20 -11.70 -2.60 16.84
C LYS A 20 -10.70 -3.67 16.45
N LEU A 21 -10.91 -4.91 16.91
CA LEU A 21 -10.08 -6.05 16.49
C LEU A 21 -10.09 -6.24 14.99
N ALA A 22 -11.26 -6.17 14.35
CA ALA A 22 -11.36 -6.34 12.91
C ALA A 22 -10.54 -5.29 12.15
N VAL A 23 -10.51 -4.04 12.61
CA VAL A 23 -9.65 -2.97 12.07
C VAL A 23 -8.17 -3.28 12.29
N LEU A 24 -7.77 -3.70 13.50
CA LEU A 24 -6.38 -4.00 13.85
C LEU A 24 -5.78 -5.19 13.09
N VAL A 25 -6.59 -6.16 12.67
CA VAL A 25 -6.12 -7.31 11.88
C VAL A 25 -6.45 -7.21 10.39
N GLY A 26 -7.04 -6.10 9.94
CA GLY A 26 -7.40 -5.90 8.53
C GLY A 26 -8.46 -6.90 8.02
N SER A 27 -9.43 -7.26 8.85
CA SER A 27 -10.53 -8.17 8.51
C SER A 27 -11.85 -7.41 8.25
N PRO A 28 -12.90 -8.06 7.70
CA PRO A 28 -14.20 -7.42 7.50
C PRO A 28 -14.81 -6.84 8.80
N CYS A 29 -15.21 -5.56 8.78
CA CYS A 29 -15.82 -4.88 9.92
C CYS A 29 -17.35 -4.69 9.78
N SER A 30 -17.95 -5.17 8.69
CA SER A 30 -19.38 -5.05 8.37
C SER A 30 -20.09 -6.39 8.50
N GLY A 31 -21.43 -6.37 8.57
CA GLY A 31 -22.25 -7.57 8.74
C GLY A 31 -22.47 -7.96 10.20
N THR A 32 -23.00 -9.17 10.39
CA THR A 32 -23.39 -9.72 11.70
C THR A 32 -22.20 -9.96 12.62
N LYS A 33 -22.45 -10.19 13.92
CA LYS A 33 -21.41 -10.59 14.89
C LYS A 33 -20.64 -11.84 14.40
N SER A 34 -21.38 -12.84 13.89
CA SER A 34 -20.80 -14.08 13.32
C SER A 34 -19.88 -13.81 12.13
N THR A 35 -20.30 -12.95 11.19
CA THR A 35 -19.48 -12.57 10.03
C THR A 35 -18.16 -11.91 10.44
N ARG A 36 -18.18 -11.05 11.47
CA ARG A 36 -16.95 -10.40 11.99
C ARG A 36 -16.04 -11.41 12.69
N LEU A 37 -16.61 -12.30 13.52
CA LEU A 37 -15.87 -13.36 14.19
C LEU A 37 -15.14 -14.24 13.19
N GLU A 38 -15.84 -14.69 12.15
CA GLU A 38 -15.24 -15.52 11.10
C GLU A 38 -14.13 -14.76 10.35
N GLY A 39 -14.37 -13.49 10.01
CA GLY A 39 -13.35 -12.64 9.39
C GLY A 39 -12.07 -12.51 10.23
N ILE A 40 -12.21 -12.31 11.54
CA ILE A 40 -11.08 -12.24 12.48
C ILE A 40 -10.38 -13.60 12.58
N ARG A 41 -11.13 -14.70 12.70
CA ARG A 41 -10.56 -16.06 12.76
C ARG A 41 -9.74 -16.38 11.52
N GLN A 42 -10.25 -16.05 10.33
CA GLN A 42 -9.52 -16.25 9.08
C GLN A 42 -8.25 -15.40 9.00
N ALA A 43 -8.30 -14.15 9.46
CA ALA A 43 -7.12 -13.29 9.52
C ALA A 43 -6.04 -13.84 10.47
N LEU A 44 -6.43 -14.46 11.58
CA LEU A 44 -5.49 -15.05 12.56
C LEU A 44 -5.00 -16.46 12.17
N LYS A 45 -5.71 -17.18 11.30
CA LYS A 45 -5.42 -18.59 10.96
C LYS A 45 -4.02 -18.80 10.38
N HIS A 46 -3.55 -17.86 9.57
CA HIS A 46 -2.29 -17.98 8.84
C HIS A 46 -1.14 -17.17 9.47
N ALA A 47 -1.36 -16.59 10.64
CA ALA A 47 -0.32 -15.85 11.34
C ALA A 47 0.58 -16.83 12.11
N PRO A 48 1.91 -16.74 11.97
CA PRO A 48 2.82 -17.58 12.73
C PRO A 48 2.60 -17.33 14.23
N GLY A 49 2.51 -18.41 15.01
CA GLY A 49 2.46 -18.36 16.47
C GLY A 49 3.86 -18.31 17.08
N SER A 50 3.95 -18.35 18.42
CA SER A 50 5.23 -18.37 19.15
C SER A 50 6.12 -19.59 18.83
N THR A 51 5.54 -20.68 18.34
CA THR A 51 6.24 -21.93 18.03
C THR A 51 6.62 -22.09 16.56
N GLN A 52 6.23 -21.14 15.70
CA GLN A 52 6.51 -21.20 14.25
C GLN A 52 7.43 -20.04 13.88
N ILE A 53 8.72 -20.33 13.70
CA ILE A 53 9.67 -19.38 13.11
C ILE A 53 9.38 -19.35 11.60
N PRO A 54 8.99 -18.20 11.03
CA PRO A 54 8.81 -18.09 9.59
C PRO A 54 10.13 -18.35 8.87
N GLN A 55 10.08 -19.09 7.76
CA GLN A 55 11.28 -19.40 6.96
C GLN A 55 11.94 -18.15 6.37
N ARG A 56 11.20 -17.05 6.21
CA ARG A 56 11.71 -15.78 5.68
C ARG A 56 11.99 -14.81 6.83
N HIS A 57 13.22 -14.30 6.88
CA HIS A 57 13.69 -13.34 7.88
C HIS A 57 13.37 -11.88 7.54
N GLU A 58 12.72 -11.61 6.41
CA GLU A 58 12.31 -10.28 5.96
C GLU A 58 11.10 -10.42 5.03
N VAL A 59 10.22 -9.43 5.05
CA VAL A 59 9.26 -9.23 3.97
C VAL A 59 9.78 -8.16 3.01
N SER A 60 9.87 -8.51 1.73
CA SER A 60 9.99 -7.59 0.60
C SER A 60 8.59 -7.40 0.01
N LEU A 61 7.98 -6.24 0.23
CA LEU A 61 6.58 -5.93 -0.03
C LEU A 61 6.44 -4.91 -1.16
N LEU A 62 5.79 -5.28 -2.26
CA LEU A 62 5.32 -4.32 -3.26
C LEU A 62 3.85 -3.98 -3.01
N SER A 63 3.56 -2.71 -2.82
CA SER A 63 2.20 -2.19 -2.65
C SER A 63 1.83 -1.34 -3.85
N ILE A 64 0.85 -1.77 -4.64
CA ILE A 64 0.42 -1.13 -5.88
C ILE A 64 -0.94 -0.47 -5.66
N ASP A 65 -1.01 0.83 -5.91
CA ASP A 65 -2.25 1.59 -6.07
C ASP A 65 -2.58 1.67 -7.57
N MET A 66 -3.78 1.20 -7.91
CA MET A 66 -4.16 0.93 -9.29
C MET A 66 -4.54 2.22 -10.02
N GLY A 67 -4.00 2.36 -11.23
CA GLY A 67 -4.31 3.46 -12.14
C GLY A 67 -3.75 3.16 -13.52
N ILE A 68 -4.14 3.94 -14.52
CA ILE A 68 -3.56 3.82 -15.86
C ILE A 68 -2.57 4.97 -16.12
N ARG A 69 -2.95 6.21 -15.77
CA ARG A 69 -2.08 7.40 -15.86
C ARG A 69 -1.36 7.75 -14.58
N ASN A 70 -1.73 7.09 -13.50
CA ASN A 70 -1.37 7.45 -12.14
C ASN A 70 -1.15 6.21 -11.27
N LEU A 71 -0.76 5.09 -11.88
CA LEU A 71 -0.38 3.91 -11.11
C LEU A 71 0.76 4.33 -10.18
N ALA A 72 0.64 4.02 -8.90
CA ALA A 72 1.68 4.28 -7.94
C ALA A 72 2.06 2.99 -7.24
N PHE A 73 3.32 2.84 -6.87
CA PHE A 73 3.73 1.73 -6.04
C PHE A 73 4.80 2.13 -5.03
N ALA A 74 4.81 1.41 -3.91
CA ALA A 74 5.83 1.49 -2.89
C ALA A 74 6.46 0.10 -2.70
N HIS A 75 7.79 0.04 -2.70
CA HIS A 75 8.55 -1.13 -2.27
C HIS A 75 9.01 -0.91 -0.84
N ILE A 76 8.56 -1.79 0.06
CA ILE A 76 8.82 -1.71 1.50
C ILE A 76 9.52 -3.00 1.92
N LYS A 77 10.62 -2.86 2.66
CA LYS A 77 11.26 -3.98 3.35
C LYS A 77 11.01 -3.88 4.84
N ALA A 78 10.71 -4.99 5.49
CA ALA A 78 10.63 -5.04 6.95
C ALA A 78 11.27 -6.32 7.49
N PRO A 79 12.33 -6.23 8.31
CA PRO A 79 12.98 -7.41 8.86
C PRO A 79 12.04 -8.10 9.84
N LEU A 80 11.99 -9.43 9.79
CA LEU A 80 11.25 -10.22 10.76
C LEU A 80 12.15 -10.50 11.97
N ASN A 81 11.78 -9.93 13.11
CA ASN A 81 12.40 -10.26 14.38
C ASN A 81 11.72 -11.51 14.94
N PRO A 82 12.43 -12.63 15.16
CA PRO A 82 11.82 -13.90 15.59
C PRO A 82 11.29 -13.86 17.05
N GLY A 83 11.57 -12.77 17.78
CA GLY A 83 11.30 -12.64 19.21
C GLY A 83 12.61 -12.58 20.01
N ASN A 84 12.54 -12.03 21.23
CA ASN A 84 13.65 -11.98 22.19
C ASN A 84 13.07 -12.06 23.61
N GLU A 85 13.90 -11.93 24.65
CA GLU A 85 13.45 -11.97 26.06
C GLU A 85 12.29 -11.00 26.38
N ARG A 86 12.13 -9.90 25.62
CA ARG A 86 11.06 -8.91 25.77
C ARG A 86 9.82 -9.19 24.90
N SER A 87 9.94 -9.98 23.83
CA SER A 87 8.84 -10.33 22.93
C SER A 87 8.90 -11.81 22.58
N THR A 88 7.99 -12.60 23.15
CA THR A 88 7.93 -14.07 22.98
C THR A 88 7.35 -14.51 21.63
N TYR A 89 7.15 -13.59 20.69
CA TYR A 89 6.55 -13.86 19.39
C TYR A 89 7.22 -13.04 18.27
N PRO A 90 7.17 -13.56 17.02
CA PRO A 90 7.75 -12.88 15.88
C PRO A 90 6.98 -11.61 15.53
N GLN A 91 7.70 -10.58 15.09
CA GLN A 91 7.13 -9.35 14.56
C GLN A 91 8.06 -8.68 13.54
N TYR A 92 7.48 -8.05 12.54
CA TYR A 92 8.22 -7.18 11.65
C TYR A 92 8.72 -5.96 12.42
N GLY A 93 9.99 -5.64 12.24
CA GLY A 93 10.63 -4.42 12.73
C GLY A 93 10.22 -3.19 11.92
N THR A 94 10.94 -2.10 12.13
CA THR A 94 10.68 -0.83 11.44
C THR A 94 10.79 -1.00 9.92
N PRO A 95 9.73 -0.69 9.15
CA PRO A 95 9.76 -0.76 7.70
C PRO A 95 10.72 0.28 7.10
N VAL A 96 11.33 -0.09 5.97
CA VAL A 96 12.18 0.76 5.13
C VAL A 96 11.49 0.93 3.78
N LEU A 97 11.24 2.16 3.37
CA LEU A 97 10.76 2.49 2.03
C LEU A 97 11.96 2.45 1.08
N GLU A 98 12.07 1.42 0.25
CA GLU A 98 13.20 1.24 -0.68
C GLU A 98 12.98 2.00 -1.99
N ALA A 99 11.77 1.92 -2.53
CA ALA A 99 11.40 2.59 -3.77
C ALA A 99 9.96 3.11 -3.70
N TRP A 100 9.72 4.24 -4.36
CA TRP A 100 8.41 4.88 -4.36
C TRP A 100 8.23 5.63 -5.66
N HIS A 101 7.27 5.20 -6.48
CA HIS A 101 7.14 5.71 -7.84
C HIS A 101 5.68 5.89 -8.23
N ARG A 102 5.48 6.86 -9.13
CA ARG A 102 4.22 7.09 -9.84
C ARG A 102 4.51 7.00 -11.33
N ILE A 103 3.81 6.10 -12.02
CA ILE A 103 4.04 5.78 -13.43
C ILE A 103 2.75 5.89 -14.24
N SER A 104 2.90 6.23 -15.52
CA SER A 104 1.82 6.14 -16.52
C SER A 104 2.05 4.90 -17.36
N VAL A 105 1.12 3.96 -17.31
CA VAL A 105 1.18 2.65 -17.99
C VAL A 105 1.37 2.83 -19.50
N SER A 106 0.68 3.80 -20.10
CA SER A 106 0.71 4.09 -21.54
C SER A 106 1.95 4.83 -22.04
N GLN A 107 2.83 5.28 -21.14
CA GLN A 107 4.09 5.93 -21.46
C GLN A 107 5.27 5.02 -21.11
N SER A 108 5.11 3.72 -21.26
CA SER A 108 6.22 2.78 -21.19
C SER A 108 6.70 2.44 -22.61
N PRO A 109 7.48 3.30 -23.28
CA PRO A 109 8.57 2.75 -24.08
C PRO A 109 9.55 2.15 -23.06
N SER A 110 9.98 0.90 -23.28
CA SER A 110 11.20 0.30 -22.73
C SER A 110 11.85 1.09 -21.57
N ILE A 111 11.61 0.66 -20.33
CA ILE A 111 12.16 1.25 -19.08
C ILE A 111 13.71 1.07 -18.99
N THR A 112 14.38 0.87 -20.11
CA THR A 112 15.84 0.95 -20.26
C THR A 112 16.35 2.37 -20.47
N ASP A 113 15.48 3.36 -20.72
CA ASP A 113 15.90 4.69 -21.19
C ASP A 113 15.75 5.85 -20.18
N LYS A 114 15.57 5.55 -18.87
CA LYS A 114 15.55 6.58 -17.81
C LYS A 114 16.42 6.20 -16.60
N MET A 115 17.69 5.93 -16.87
CA MET A 115 18.79 6.12 -15.92
C MET A 115 19.82 7.07 -16.54
N VAL A 116 19.45 8.33 -16.73
CA VAL A 116 20.43 9.41 -16.94
C VAL A 116 19.97 10.59 -16.07
N PRO A 117 20.80 11.09 -15.14
CA PRO A 117 20.59 12.39 -14.54
C PRO A 117 20.59 13.43 -15.67
N GLU A 118 19.64 14.36 -15.69
CA GLU A 118 19.76 15.51 -16.58
C GLU A 118 21.04 16.27 -16.21
N ASP A 119 22.11 16.04 -16.97
CA ASP A 119 23.36 16.79 -16.88
C ASP A 119 23.06 18.24 -17.28
N HIS A 120 22.99 19.10 -16.27
CA HIS A 120 23.24 20.51 -16.45
C HIS A 120 24.68 20.69 -16.90
N ASN A 121 24.88 21.06 -18.16
CA ASN A 121 26.09 21.79 -18.55
C ASN A 121 25.73 23.08 -19.29
N PRO A 122 26.34 24.22 -18.92
CA PRO A 122 26.03 25.51 -19.51
C PRO A 122 26.88 25.78 -20.76
N MET A 123 26.31 26.59 -21.65
CA MET A 123 27.00 27.49 -22.60
C MET A 123 27.47 26.92 -23.95
N GLY A 124 26.85 27.44 -25.04
CA GLY A 124 27.31 27.33 -26.43
C GLY A 124 26.21 27.63 -27.45
N PRO A 125 26.32 28.66 -28.34
CA PRO A 125 25.20 29.17 -29.13
C PRO A 125 25.10 28.60 -30.57
N HIS A 126 23.92 28.84 -31.17
CA HIS A 126 23.54 28.78 -32.60
C HIS A 126 22.88 27.49 -33.17
N ASN A 127 21.55 27.57 -33.20
CA ASN A 127 20.66 27.50 -34.38
C ASN A 127 20.68 26.24 -35.27
N SER A 128 19.59 25.46 -35.19
CA SER A 128 18.60 25.37 -36.29
C SER A 128 17.37 24.60 -35.81
N GLN A 129 16.21 25.20 -36.08
CA GLN A 129 14.90 24.75 -35.66
C GLN A 129 14.51 23.42 -36.34
N ILE A 130 14.42 22.34 -35.55
CA ILE A 130 13.46 21.27 -35.79
C ILE A 130 12.64 21.12 -34.51
N LYS A 131 11.50 21.84 -34.45
CA LYS A 131 10.46 21.59 -33.45
C LYS A 131 9.79 20.26 -33.79
N ALA A 132 10.45 19.15 -33.44
CA ALA A 132 9.77 17.87 -33.32
C ALA A 132 8.84 17.98 -32.11
N LYS A 133 7.58 18.35 -32.36
CA LYS A 133 6.50 18.09 -31.41
C LYS A 133 6.42 16.58 -31.27
N THR A 134 7.06 16.01 -30.26
CA THR A 134 6.83 14.62 -29.84
C THR A 134 5.37 14.55 -29.41
N LYS A 135 4.50 14.19 -30.36
CA LYS A 135 3.08 13.98 -30.12
C LYS A 135 3.03 12.82 -29.12
N VAL A 136 2.73 13.11 -27.85
CA VAL A 136 2.46 12.06 -26.85
C VAL A 136 1.40 11.15 -27.47
N ALA A 137 1.77 9.92 -27.77
CA ALA A 137 0.87 8.97 -28.40
C ALA A 137 -0.39 8.87 -27.54
N LYS A 138 -1.55 8.94 -28.18
CA LYS A 138 -2.84 8.82 -27.48
C LYS A 138 -2.85 7.44 -26.82
N GLU A 139 -3.14 7.42 -25.53
CA GLU A 139 -3.28 6.19 -24.75
C GLU A 139 -4.23 5.22 -25.44
N SER A 140 -3.73 4.03 -25.76
CA SER A 140 -4.54 2.93 -26.28
C SER A 140 -5.21 2.19 -25.13
N PHE A 141 -6.45 1.78 -25.37
CA PHE A 141 -7.27 1.01 -24.43
C PHE A 141 -7.62 -0.37 -25.00
N GLU A 142 -6.94 -0.78 -26.07
CA GLU A 142 -7.15 -2.08 -26.68
C GLU A 142 -6.64 -3.20 -25.75
N PRO A 143 -7.36 -4.34 -25.65
CA PRO A 143 -6.96 -5.43 -24.77
C PRO A 143 -5.54 -5.95 -25.02
N VAL A 144 -5.08 -5.97 -26.29
CA VAL A 144 -3.73 -6.42 -26.65
C VAL A 144 -2.64 -5.52 -26.06
N ASP A 145 -2.87 -4.21 -26.07
CA ASP A 145 -1.91 -3.24 -25.52
C ASP A 145 -1.89 -3.31 -24.00
N TYR A 146 -3.06 -3.45 -23.37
CA TYR A 146 -3.15 -3.64 -21.92
C TYR A 146 -2.45 -4.92 -21.46
N ALA A 147 -2.59 -6.01 -22.20
CA ALA A 147 -1.92 -7.27 -21.89
C ALA A 147 -0.39 -7.10 -21.99
N GLY A 148 0.10 -6.44 -23.03
CA GLY A 148 1.52 -6.11 -23.18
C GLY A 148 2.05 -5.25 -22.03
N HIS A 149 1.35 -4.18 -21.68
CA HIS A 149 1.73 -3.31 -20.57
C HIS A 149 1.70 -4.03 -19.21
N ALA A 150 0.68 -4.86 -18.96
CA ALA A 150 0.56 -5.61 -17.70
C ALA A 150 1.71 -6.61 -17.56
N HIS A 151 2.04 -7.33 -18.64
CA HIS A 151 3.18 -8.23 -18.66
C HIS A 151 4.49 -7.50 -18.39
N SER A 152 4.79 -6.43 -19.13
CA SER A 152 6.03 -5.65 -18.97
C SER A 152 6.15 -5.04 -17.56
N LEU A 153 5.06 -4.50 -17.02
CA LEU A 153 5.04 -3.97 -15.65
C LEU A 153 5.35 -5.06 -14.63
N VAL A 154 4.68 -6.21 -14.72
CA VAL A 154 4.90 -7.32 -13.79
C VAL A 154 6.33 -7.84 -13.86
N GLN A 155 6.88 -8.02 -15.06
CA GLN A 155 8.28 -8.46 -15.25
C GLN A 155 9.26 -7.48 -14.60
N LEU A 156 9.10 -6.17 -14.86
CA LEU A 156 9.93 -5.14 -14.24
C LEU A 156 9.86 -5.20 -12.71
N LEU A 157 8.65 -5.21 -12.16
CA LEU A 157 8.44 -5.20 -10.71
C LEU A 157 9.03 -6.43 -10.02
N LEU A 158 8.91 -7.61 -10.66
CA LEU A 158 9.49 -8.85 -10.15
C LEU A 158 11.02 -8.84 -10.23
N HIS A 159 11.57 -8.39 -11.35
CA HIS A 159 13.01 -8.34 -11.59
C HIS A 159 13.73 -7.37 -10.65
N ASP A 160 13.24 -6.14 -10.56
CA ASP A 160 13.93 -5.05 -9.87
C ASP A 160 13.80 -5.14 -8.35
N TYR A 161 12.61 -5.53 -7.87
CA TYR A 161 12.30 -5.48 -6.43
C TYR A 161 12.26 -6.85 -5.74
N LYS A 162 12.19 -7.94 -6.51
CA LYS A 162 12.15 -9.33 -6.01
C LYS A 162 11.19 -9.48 -4.82
N PRO A 163 9.90 -9.14 -5.00
CA PRO A 163 8.94 -9.12 -3.92
C PRO A 163 8.67 -10.52 -3.38
N THR A 164 8.54 -10.62 -2.07
CA THR A 164 7.98 -11.78 -1.38
C THR A 164 6.45 -11.70 -1.25
N GLN A 165 5.92 -10.48 -1.27
CA GLN A 165 4.52 -10.16 -1.16
C GLN A 165 4.18 -9.00 -2.10
N ILE A 166 3.08 -9.13 -2.84
CA ILE A 166 2.48 -8.07 -3.66
C ILE A 166 1.08 -7.78 -3.11
N LEU A 167 0.75 -6.49 -2.98
CA LEU A 167 -0.57 -5.99 -2.69
C LEU A 167 -1.06 -5.20 -3.88
N ILE A 168 -2.27 -5.49 -4.35
CA ILE A 168 -2.89 -4.78 -5.45
C ILE A 168 -4.17 -4.14 -4.93
N GLU A 169 -4.28 -2.81 -5.00
CA GLU A 169 -5.52 -2.11 -4.68
C GLU A 169 -6.65 -2.63 -5.57
N ARG A 170 -7.75 -3.07 -4.96
CA ARG A 170 -8.95 -3.47 -5.70
C ARG A 170 -9.71 -2.26 -6.22
N GLN A 171 -9.87 -2.19 -7.53
CA GLN A 171 -10.76 -1.24 -8.17
C GLN A 171 -12.20 -1.47 -7.71
N ARG A 172 -12.89 -0.40 -7.34
CA ARG A 172 -14.29 -0.47 -6.92
C ARG A 172 -15.21 -0.02 -8.03
N PHE A 173 -16.30 -0.74 -8.22
CA PHE A 173 -17.44 -0.25 -8.98
C PHE A 173 -18.04 0.96 -8.27
N ARG A 174 -18.26 2.03 -9.04
CA ARG A 174 -18.90 3.25 -8.57
C ARG A 174 -20.24 3.38 -9.29
N SER A 175 -21.34 3.17 -8.56
CA SER A 175 -22.70 3.44 -9.05
C SER A 175 -23.04 4.93 -8.85
N GLY A 176 -23.82 5.51 -9.76
CA GLY A 176 -24.30 6.90 -9.62
C GLY A 176 -23.29 7.99 -10.01
N GLY A 177 -22.24 7.64 -10.76
CA GLY A 177 -21.32 8.60 -11.37
C GLY A 177 -21.67 8.89 -12.84
N GLN A 178 -21.06 9.94 -13.41
CA GLN A 178 -21.09 10.19 -14.85
C GLN A 178 -20.53 8.98 -15.62
N SER A 179 -20.98 8.77 -16.86
CA SER A 179 -20.56 7.64 -17.71
C SER A 179 -19.03 7.50 -17.81
N ALA A 180 -18.30 8.61 -17.87
CA ALA A 180 -16.83 8.63 -17.86
C ALA A 180 -16.20 7.95 -16.63
N VAL A 181 -16.86 8.00 -15.45
CA VAL A 181 -16.39 7.33 -14.23
C VAL A 181 -16.53 5.81 -14.37
N GLN A 182 -17.62 5.36 -14.98
CA GLN A 182 -17.86 3.94 -15.23
C GLN A 182 -16.85 3.39 -16.25
N GLU A 183 -16.64 4.10 -17.36
CA GLU A 183 -15.65 3.75 -18.39
C GLU A 183 -14.25 3.67 -17.80
N TRP A 184 -13.83 4.67 -17.02
CA TRP A 184 -12.53 4.66 -16.35
C TRP A 184 -12.40 3.50 -15.36
N THR A 185 -13.44 3.21 -14.59
CA THR A 185 -13.48 2.08 -13.65
C THR A 185 -13.32 0.75 -14.37
N ILE A 186 -13.97 0.58 -15.52
CA ILE A 186 -13.84 -0.63 -16.33
C ILE A 186 -12.42 -0.76 -16.85
N ARG A 187 -11.84 0.31 -17.41
CA ARG A 187 -10.46 0.29 -17.92
C ARG A 187 -9.46 -0.11 -16.83
N VAL A 188 -9.50 0.53 -15.67
CA VAL A 188 -8.61 0.16 -14.55
C VAL A 188 -8.86 -1.27 -14.11
N GLY A 189 -10.12 -1.72 -14.04
CA GLY A 189 -10.48 -3.08 -13.66
C GLY A 189 -10.02 -4.15 -14.66
N VAL A 190 -10.04 -3.85 -15.96
CA VAL A 190 -9.48 -4.75 -17.00
C VAL A 190 -7.97 -4.87 -16.81
N PHE A 191 -7.27 -3.75 -16.59
CA PHE A 191 -5.83 -3.76 -16.36
C PHE A 191 -5.46 -4.49 -15.06
N GLU A 192 -6.20 -4.26 -13.97
CA GLU A 192 -6.10 -5.02 -12.70
C GLU A 192 -6.21 -6.53 -12.97
N GLY A 193 -7.25 -6.95 -13.71
CA GLY A 193 -7.47 -8.35 -14.07
C GLY A 193 -6.31 -8.95 -14.87
N MET A 194 -5.72 -8.21 -15.80
CA MET A 194 -4.57 -8.66 -16.59
C MET A 194 -3.31 -8.81 -15.72
N ILE A 195 -3.05 -7.89 -14.78
CA ILE A 195 -1.95 -8.05 -13.81
C ILE A 195 -2.13 -9.34 -12.99
N TYR A 196 -3.34 -9.60 -12.49
CA TYR A 196 -3.62 -10.84 -11.77
C TYR A 196 -3.44 -12.08 -12.65
N ALA A 197 -3.87 -12.04 -13.91
CA ALA A 197 -3.71 -13.16 -14.84
C ALA A 197 -2.24 -13.48 -15.13
N VAL A 198 -1.41 -12.46 -15.37
CA VAL A 198 0.04 -12.63 -15.56
C VAL A 198 0.68 -13.22 -14.31
N LEU A 199 0.44 -12.63 -13.13
CA LEU A 199 1.00 -13.14 -11.87
C LEU A 199 0.56 -14.57 -11.57
N ARG A 200 -0.73 -14.90 -11.75
CA ARG A 200 -1.25 -16.26 -11.55
C ARG A 200 -0.56 -17.26 -12.46
N THR A 201 -0.36 -16.90 -13.73
CA THR A 201 0.31 -17.77 -14.71
C THR A 201 1.76 -18.04 -14.29
N LEU A 202 2.51 -17.00 -13.92
CA LEU A 202 3.90 -17.15 -13.47
C LEU A 202 4.01 -18.00 -12.19
N LEU A 203 3.05 -17.87 -11.27
CA LEU A 203 3.01 -18.68 -10.04
C LEU A 203 2.77 -20.17 -10.33
N GLU A 204 1.82 -20.50 -11.21
CA GLU A 204 1.52 -21.91 -11.54
C GLU A 204 2.61 -22.57 -12.38
N GLN A 205 3.36 -21.79 -13.14
CA GLN A 205 4.55 -22.27 -13.86
C GLN A 205 5.76 -22.49 -12.93
N GLY A 206 5.69 -22.06 -11.67
CA GLY A 206 6.82 -22.13 -10.73
C GLY A 206 7.93 -21.11 -11.01
N ASN A 207 7.66 -20.09 -11.82
CA ASN A 207 8.64 -19.08 -12.21
C ASN A 207 8.90 -18.06 -11.09
N VAL A 208 7.96 -17.92 -10.15
CA VAL A 208 8.01 -16.94 -9.06
C VAL A 208 7.48 -17.51 -7.75
N ASP A 209 8.11 -17.16 -6.63
CA ASP A 209 7.67 -17.50 -5.28
C ASP A 209 7.23 -16.23 -4.52
N VAL A 210 6.06 -15.70 -4.91
CA VAL A 210 5.49 -14.46 -4.38
C VAL A 210 4.05 -14.67 -3.95
N LYS A 211 3.67 -14.07 -2.82
CA LYS A 211 2.26 -14.04 -2.41
C LYS A 211 1.58 -12.80 -2.98
N VAL A 212 0.41 -12.95 -3.58
CA VAL A 212 -0.38 -11.84 -4.13
C VAL A 212 -1.69 -11.74 -3.35
N ASP A 213 -1.92 -10.62 -2.68
CA ASP A 213 -3.15 -10.36 -1.92
C ASP A 213 -3.88 -9.11 -2.46
N PRO A 214 -5.21 -9.19 -2.65
CA PRO A 214 -5.98 -8.00 -2.94
C PRO A 214 -6.05 -7.07 -1.73
N MET A 215 -5.85 -5.77 -1.94
CA MET A 215 -6.09 -4.76 -0.93
C MET A 215 -7.45 -4.10 -1.12
N LEU A 216 -8.22 -4.02 -0.04
CA LEU A 216 -9.47 -3.28 -0.01
C LEU A 216 -9.22 -1.90 0.60
N PRO A 217 -9.34 -0.79 -0.16
CA PRO A 217 -9.08 0.53 0.39
C PRO A 217 -9.97 0.97 1.57
N PRO A 218 -11.21 0.44 1.82
CA PRO A 218 -11.92 0.80 3.05
C PRO A 218 -11.20 0.25 4.28
N ARG A 219 -10.47 -0.87 4.18
CA ARG A 219 -9.75 -1.44 5.34
C ARG A 219 -8.57 -0.55 5.72
N VAL A 220 -7.80 -0.11 4.74
CA VAL A 220 -6.69 0.84 4.91
C VAL A 220 -7.20 2.14 5.55
N ASN A 221 -8.26 2.72 4.99
CA ASN A 221 -8.86 3.94 5.53
C ASN A 221 -9.32 3.78 6.99
N ARG A 222 -9.93 2.64 7.36
CA ARG A 222 -10.35 2.41 8.76
C ARG A 222 -9.17 2.36 9.71
N LEU A 223 -8.08 1.68 9.34
CA LEU A 223 -6.90 1.62 10.20
C LEU A 223 -6.34 3.01 10.48
N TRP A 224 -6.14 3.80 9.43
CA TRP A 224 -5.46 5.09 9.53
C TRP A 224 -6.35 6.23 10.02
N LEU A 225 -7.66 6.18 9.76
CA LEU A 225 -8.58 7.31 10.01
C LEU A 225 -9.59 7.04 11.14
N GLN A 226 -9.83 5.78 11.51
CA GLN A 226 -10.72 5.40 12.62
C GLN A 226 -9.98 4.70 13.76
N GLY A 227 -9.00 3.85 13.43
CA GLY A 227 -8.39 2.89 14.35
C GLY A 227 -7.44 3.45 15.41
N ARG A 228 -7.13 4.75 15.38
CA ARG A 228 -6.24 5.42 16.34
C ARG A 228 -6.96 6.39 17.29
N ALA A 229 -8.29 6.47 17.23
CA ALA A 229 -9.10 7.29 18.14
C ALA A 229 -9.60 6.46 19.34
N PRO A 230 -9.60 7.01 20.57
CA PRO A 230 -10.22 6.37 21.73
C PRO A 230 -11.71 6.05 21.50
N ALA A 231 -12.20 5.01 22.17
CA ALA A 231 -13.55 4.44 22.01
C ALA A 231 -14.72 5.41 22.20
N GLU A 232 -14.46 6.52 22.89
CA GLU A 232 -15.46 7.40 23.50
C GLU A 232 -15.89 8.54 22.57
N VAL A 233 -15.20 8.73 21.44
CA VAL A 233 -15.57 9.74 20.43
C VAL A 233 -16.38 9.10 19.30
N GLN A 234 -17.54 8.52 19.64
CA GLN A 234 -18.48 7.91 18.68
C GLN A 234 -19.50 8.91 18.11
N ALA A 235 -19.00 10.05 17.66
CA ALA A 235 -19.66 10.84 16.63
C ALA A 235 -18.69 10.92 15.44
N GLU A 236 -18.49 9.80 14.74
CA GLU A 236 -17.67 9.75 13.53
C GLU A 236 -18.30 10.65 12.47
N LYS A 237 -17.84 11.91 12.40
CA LYS A 237 -18.13 12.77 11.25
C LYS A 237 -17.52 12.08 10.04
N LYS A 238 -18.38 11.51 9.19
CA LYS A 238 -17.97 10.86 7.94
C LYS A 238 -17.19 11.87 7.11
N LEU A 239 -15.86 11.71 7.07
CA LEU A 239 -14.99 12.58 6.30
C LEU A 239 -15.44 12.56 4.83
N SER A 240 -15.50 13.73 4.22
CA SER A 240 -15.67 13.85 2.78
C SER A 240 -14.48 13.20 2.06
N GLY A 241 -14.63 12.97 0.75
CA GLY A 241 -13.53 12.43 -0.06
C GLY A 241 -12.29 13.33 -0.06
N ARG A 242 -12.47 14.66 -0.04
CA ARG A 242 -11.36 15.62 0.00
C ARG A 242 -10.64 15.60 1.36
N GLU A 243 -11.38 15.55 2.45
CA GLU A 243 -10.82 15.45 3.80
C GLU A 243 -10.08 14.13 4.01
N THR A 244 -10.64 13.03 3.52
CA THR A 244 -9.99 11.71 3.53
C THR A 244 -8.63 11.73 2.81
N LYS A 245 -8.59 12.34 1.61
CA LYS A 245 -7.34 12.48 0.85
C LYS A 245 -6.30 13.33 1.59
N LYS A 246 -6.74 14.47 2.12
CA LYS A 246 -5.86 15.37 2.88
C LYS A 246 -5.29 14.67 4.12
N ALA A 247 -6.12 13.97 4.89
CA ALA A 247 -5.68 13.26 6.08
C ALA A 247 -4.61 12.18 5.76
N LYS A 248 -4.78 11.43 4.67
CA LYS A 248 -3.78 10.44 4.22
C LYS A 248 -2.45 11.09 3.84
N ILE A 249 -2.49 12.17 3.06
CA ILE A 249 -1.30 12.96 2.71
C ILE A 249 -0.63 13.51 3.98
N ASP A 250 -1.40 14.01 4.94
CA ASP A 250 -0.89 14.54 6.20
C ASP A 250 -0.20 13.46 7.05
N ILE A 251 -0.76 12.24 7.11
CA ILE A 251 -0.13 11.11 7.80
C ILE A 251 1.20 10.75 7.14
N VAL A 252 1.23 10.64 5.81
CA VAL A 252 2.47 10.30 5.09
C VAL A 252 3.52 11.39 5.22
N GLY A 253 3.13 12.66 5.08
CA GLY A 253 4.04 13.78 5.26
C GLY A 253 4.71 13.78 6.63
N ALA A 254 3.94 13.53 7.70
CA ALA A 254 4.47 13.42 9.05
C ALA A 254 5.40 12.21 9.24
N LEU A 255 5.03 11.04 8.69
CA LEU A 255 5.89 9.84 8.73
C LEU A 255 7.25 10.09 8.06
N LEU A 256 7.24 10.70 6.87
CA LEU A 256 8.46 11.01 6.12
C LEU A 256 9.31 12.08 6.83
N GLU A 257 8.69 13.11 7.39
CA GLU A 257 9.40 14.15 8.14
C GLU A 257 10.14 13.59 9.36
N SER A 258 9.53 12.64 10.07
CA SER A 258 10.13 11.94 11.22
C SER A 258 11.07 10.78 10.85
N SER A 259 11.30 10.51 9.56
CA SER A 259 11.96 9.27 9.12
C SER A 259 13.44 9.13 9.50
N HIS A 260 14.07 10.24 9.90
CA HIS A 260 15.44 10.30 10.40
C HIS A 260 15.54 10.07 11.91
N ASP A 261 14.41 10.06 12.63
CA ASP A 261 14.39 9.90 14.08
C ASP A 261 14.78 8.48 14.49
N ALA A 262 15.46 8.35 15.64
CA ALA A 262 15.84 7.04 16.18
C ALA A 262 14.62 6.13 16.44
N LYS A 263 13.44 6.72 16.70
CA LYS A 263 12.16 6.02 16.94
C LYS A 263 11.20 6.11 15.76
N ALA A 264 11.70 6.40 14.55
CA ALA A 264 10.87 6.54 13.36
C ALA A 264 10.02 5.27 13.12
N ALA A 265 8.75 5.49 12.77
CA ALA A 265 7.84 4.41 12.35
C ALA A 265 8.12 3.94 10.91
N LEU A 266 8.88 4.72 10.14
CA LEU A 266 9.28 4.44 8.77
C LEU A 266 10.69 4.99 8.54
N LYS A 267 11.58 4.19 7.94
CA LYS A 267 12.90 4.62 7.47
C LYS A 267 12.92 4.73 5.95
N LEU A 268 13.88 5.48 5.41
CA LEU A 268 14.06 5.67 3.97
C LEU A 268 15.30 4.94 3.45
N GLY A 269 15.11 4.14 2.41
CA GLY A 269 16.18 3.60 1.58
C GLY A 269 16.78 4.69 0.71
N ALA A 270 17.98 4.45 0.15
CA ALA A 270 18.70 5.45 -0.62
C ALA A 270 17.89 5.96 -1.83
N SER A 271 17.22 5.04 -2.54
CA SER A 271 16.48 5.34 -3.77
C SER A 271 15.17 6.09 -3.54
N SER A 272 14.59 6.06 -2.33
CA SER A 272 13.34 6.77 -2.03
C SER A 272 13.55 8.18 -1.48
N LYS A 273 14.75 8.55 -1.03
CA LYS A 273 15.02 9.83 -0.35
C LYS A 273 14.59 11.04 -1.18
N ALA A 274 15.02 11.11 -2.44
CA ALA A 274 14.75 12.27 -3.29
C ALA A 274 13.25 12.52 -3.48
N ILE A 275 12.47 11.47 -3.77
CA ILE A 275 11.01 11.59 -3.92
C ILE A 275 10.32 11.85 -2.57
N SER A 276 10.83 11.31 -1.46
CA SER A 276 10.33 11.60 -0.11
C SER A 276 10.54 13.06 0.28
N ASP A 277 11.71 13.62 0.01
CA ASP A 277 12.03 15.03 0.28
C ASP A 277 11.15 15.96 -0.56
N GLU A 278 10.95 15.62 -1.84
CA GLU A 278 10.04 16.36 -2.71
C GLU A 278 8.59 16.29 -2.19
N PHE A 279 8.12 15.10 -1.78
CA PHE A 279 6.79 14.93 -1.20
C PHE A 279 6.61 15.83 0.03
N VAL A 280 7.56 15.81 0.97
CA VAL A 280 7.52 16.63 2.20
C VAL A 280 7.56 18.12 1.86
N SER A 281 8.38 18.54 0.88
CA SER A 281 8.46 19.92 0.42
C SER A 281 7.12 20.42 -0.13
N VAL A 282 6.48 19.65 -1.02
CA VAL A 282 5.16 20.00 -1.58
C VAL A 282 4.08 19.98 -0.51
N TRP A 283 4.11 19.01 0.40
CA TRP A 283 3.18 18.90 1.52
C TRP A 283 3.26 20.11 2.47
N LYS A 284 4.47 20.53 2.86
CA LYS A 284 4.70 21.71 3.71
C LYS A 284 4.24 23.00 3.03
N LYS A 285 4.53 23.16 1.73
CA LYS A 285 4.06 24.32 0.94
C LYS A 285 2.52 24.38 0.91
N LYS A 286 1.84 23.26 0.72
CA LYS A 286 0.36 23.19 0.77
C LYS A 286 -0.23 23.46 2.16
N LYS A 287 0.54 23.28 3.23
CA LYS A 287 0.14 23.68 4.58
C LYS A 287 0.30 25.18 4.82
N SER A 288 1.33 25.81 4.24
CA SER A 288 1.62 27.24 4.44
C SER A 288 0.87 28.17 3.46
N SER A 289 0.63 27.76 2.22
CA SER A 289 -0.13 28.57 1.25
C SER A 289 -1.62 28.20 1.27
N ARG A 290 -2.48 29.20 1.51
CA ARG A 290 -3.95 29.09 1.34
C ARG A 290 -4.38 28.98 -0.14
N THR A 291 -3.43 29.07 -1.07
CA THR A 291 -3.63 29.03 -2.53
C THR A 291 -3.04 27.75 -3.12
N GLU A 292 -3.83 27.06 -3.96
CA GLU A 292 -3.43 25.87 -4.71
C GLU A 292 -2.45 26.26 -5.83
N SER A 293 -1.14 26.24 -5.57
CA SER A 293 -0.13 26.33 -6.63
C SER A 293 0.28 24.94 -7.12
N SER A 294 0.30 24.79 -8.45
CA SER A 294 0.31 23.52 -9.18
C SER A 294 1.66 23.20 -9.84
N ALA A 295 2.78 23.34 -9.14
CA ALA A 295 4.10 22.95 -9.65
C ALA A 295 4.90 22.15 -8.59
N GLY A 296 5.04 20.85 -8.81
CA GLY A 296 5.65 19.83 -7.94
C GLY A 296 4.96 18.48 -8.16
N ILE A 297 5.45 17.36 -7.57
CA ILE A 297 4.81 16.02 -7.59
C ILE A 297 3.30 16.12 -7.82
N GLY A 298 2.89 15.80 -9.03
CA GLY A 298 1.48 15.81 -9.40
C GLY A 298 0.74 14.77 -8.57
N LYS A 299 -0.26 15.20 -7.81
CA LYS A 299 -1.18 14.35 -7.02
C LYS A 299 -0.47 13.42 -6.01
N LEU A 300 -0.14 14.01 -4.85
CA LEU A 300 0.40 13.32 -3.66
C LEU A 300 -0.50 12.17 -3.15
N ASP A 301 -1.79 12.14 -3.50
CA ASP A 301 -2.71 11.12 -3.00
C ASP A 301 -2.40 9.71 -3.52
N ASP A 302 -2.03 9.56 -4.80
CA ASP A 302 -1.69 8.25 -5.38
C ASP A 302 -0.48 7.62 -4.64
N LEU A 303 0.56 8.43 -4.39
CA LEU A 303 1.76 8.03 -3.65
C LEU A 303 1.44 7.74 -2.17
N ALA A 304 0.61 8.55 -1.53
CA ALA A 304 0.21 8.33 -0.15
C ALA A 304 -0.58 7.02 0.01
N ASP A 305 -1.43 6.70 -0.95
CA ASP A 305 -2.30 5.52 -0.89
C ASP A 305 -1.50 4.23 -1.00
N CYS A 306 -0.57 4.13 -1.94
CA CYS A 306 0.28 2.93 -2.08
C CYS A 306 1.19 2.72 -0.85
N LEU A 307 1.72 3.79 -0.23
CA LEU A 307 2.54 3.70 0.98
C LEU A 307 1.71 3.27 2.20
N LEU A 308 0.58 3.94 2.46
CA LEU A 308 -0.30 3.61 3.60
C LEU A 308 -0.89 2.21 3.49
N GLN A 309 -1.16 1.73 2.27
CA GLN A 309 -1.57 0.35 2.02
C GLN A 309 -0.49 -0.65 2.48
N GLY A 310 0.76 -0.41 2.11
CA GLY A 310 1.88 -1.30 2.48
C GLY A 310 2.12 -1.30 3.99
N LEU A 311 2.15 -0.12 4.60
CA LEU A 311 2.32 0.02 6.06
C LEU A 311 1.15 -0.60 6.84
N ALA A 312 -0.08 -0.44 6.37
CA ALA A 312 -1.25 -1.09 6.99
C ALA A 312 -1.11 -2.61 7.00
N TRP A 313 -0.58 -3.20 5.93
CA TRP A 313 -0.36 -4.64 5.88
C TRP A 313 0.65 -5.12 6.92
N VAL A 314 1.76 -4.38 7.10
CA VAL A 314 2.78 -4.68 8.12
C VAL A 314 2.17 -4.62 9.51
N ASP A 315 1.43 -3.54 9.82
CA ASP A 315 0.72 -3.37 11.10
C ASP A 315 -0.26 -4.52 11.35
N TRP A 316 -1.04 -4.91 10.34
CA TRP A 316 -1.97 -6.03 10.45
C TRP A 316 -1.26 -7.35 10.69
N GLN A 317 -0.13 -7.64 10.03
CA GLN A 317 0.60 -8.88 10.30
C GLN A 317 1.15 -8.90 11.73
N ASN A 318 1.73 -7.78 12.20
CA ASN A 318 2.23 -7.66 13.57
C ASN A 318 1.11 -7.87 14.59
N ASN A 319 -0.06 -7.25 14.39
CA ASN A 319 -1.21 -7.45 15.24
C ASN A 319 -1.74 -8.88 15.21
N ARG A 320 -1.76 -9.54 14.05
CA ARG A 320 -2.17 -10.94 13.94
C ARG A 320 -1.22 -11.87 14.68
N MET A 321 0.10 -11.69 14.54
CA MET A 321 1.12 -12.48 15.27
C MET A 321 0.99 -12.27 16.77
N ARG A 322 0.88 -11.01 17.22
CA ARG A 322 0.66 -10.65 18.63
C ARG A 322 -0.61 -11.29 19.21
N LEU A 323 -1.74 -11.20 18.51
CA LEU A 323 -3.02 -11.79 18.94
C LEU A 323 -2.99 -13.32 18.92
N ASN A 324 -2.26 -13.93 17.98
CA ASN A 324 -2.12 -15.38 17.94
C ASN A 324 -1.26 -15.90 19.10
N ALA A 325 -0.25 -15.13 19.53
CA ALA A 325 0.63 -15.49 20.63
C ALA A 325 0.03 -15.22 22.02
N LEU A 326 -0.58 -14.04 22.23
CA LEU A 326 -1.04 -13.60 23.56
C LEU A 326 -2.55 -13.80 23.81
N GLY A 327 -3.32 -14.12 22.77
CA GLY A 327 -4.78 -14.25 22.86
C GLY A 327 -5.44 -12.97 23.36
N GLU A 328 -6.38 -13.10 24.30
CA GLU A 328 -7.14 -11.98 24.87
C GLU A 328 -6.23 -10.90 25.49
N LYS A 329 -5.12 -11.30 26.12
CA LYS A 329 -4.17 -10.37 26.76
C LYS A 329 -3.56 -9.36 25.78
N ALA A 330 -3.45 -9.70 24.49
CA ALA A 330 -2.97 -8.74 23.49
C ALA A 330 -3.89 -7.53 23.34
N PHE A 331 -5.19 -7.71 23.54
CA PHE A 331 -6.19 -6.66 23.38
C PHE A 331 -6.13 -5.67 24.54
N ASP A 332 -5.91 -6.13 25.77
CA ASP A 332 -5.86 -5.27 26.96
C ASP A 332 -4.53 -4.48 27.06
N LEU A 333 -3.44 -5.05 26.55
CA LEU A 333 -2.10 -4.42 26.54
C LEU A 333 -1.91 -3.38 25.41
N GLY A 334 -2.96 -3.02 24.67
CA GLY A 334 -2.82 -2.35 23.36
C GLY A 334 -3.93 -1.39 22.98
N VAL A 335 -4.66 -0.85 23.96
CA VAL A 335 -5.52 0.33 23.76
C VAL A 335 -5.00 1.45 24.67
N GLY A 336 -3.81 1.94 24.35
CA GLY A 336 -3.18 3.15 24.89
C GLY A 336 -2.50 3.89 23.76
#